data_AF-A0A9X6VCP7-F1
#
_entry.id   AF-A0A9X6VCP7-F1
#
_cell.length_a   1.000
_cell.length_b   1.000
_cell.length_c   1.000
_cell.angle_alpha   90.00
_cell.angle_beta   90.00
_cell.angle_gamma   90.00
#
_symmetry.space_group_name_H-M   'P 1'
#
loop_
_entity.id
_entity.type
_entity.pdbx_description
1 polymer ?
#
loop_
_entity_poly.entity_id
_entity_poly.type
_entity_poly.pdbx_seq_one_letter_code
_entity_poly.pdbx_strand_id
1 'polypeptide(L)'
;MIEVHVKYFQAIADIQNHYEDVICQFDNLRIGHSLLETWGIKLSEKESIIKEQEVLRYLLGCKWGFIHDKSVKKPSIEIVQRCFQRQLTFLEMIHKCNAYNVNQHDSKLIQKQYKACRHYLFKFSLPAWYEKLPNEILTLQEKYKNI
;
A
#
# COMPACT_ATOMS: atom_id res chain seq x y z
N MET A 1 -6.25 8.91 19.28
CA MET A 1 -6.03 9.01 17.81
C MET A 1 -4.58 8.67 17.40
N ILE A 2 -3.88 7.82 18.16
CA ILE A 2 -2.42 7.56 18.06
C ILE A 2 -2.14 6.15 17.52
N GLU A 3 -2.96 5.16 17.92
CA GLU A 3 -2.93 3.79 17.39
C GLU A 3 -3.03 3.70 15.86
N VAL A 4 -3.76 4.63 15.22
CA VAL A 4 -4.14 4.52 13.81
C VAL A 4 -2.93 4.56 12.85
N HIS A 5 -1.84 5.23 13.24
CA HIS A 5 -0.69 5.46 12.36
C HIS A 5 0.29 4.28 12.31
N VAL A 6 0.58 3.65 13.45
CA VAL A 6 1.41 2.43 13.48
C VAL A 6 0.60 1.20 13.04
N LYS A 7 -0.71 1.21 13.28
CA LYS A 7 -1.64 0.10 12.99
C LYS A 7 -1.64 -0.37 11.54
N TYR A 8 -1.36 0.51 10.59
CA TYR A 8 -1.47 0.16 9.17
C TYR A 8 -0.15 -0.24 8.50
N PHE A 9 1.02 -0.13 9.16
CA PHE A 9 2.27 -0.56 8.53
C PHE A 9 2.33 -2.07 8.29
N GLN A 10 1.74 -2.88 9.17
CA GLN A 10 1.58 -4.31 8.88
C GLN A 10 0.75 -4.51 7.62
N ALA A 11 -0.36 -3.76 7.47
CA ALA A 11 -1.18 -3.83 6.28
C ALA A 11 -0.44 -3.34 5.02
N ILE A 12 0.47 -2.35 5.12
CA ILE A 12 1.34 -1.96 4.01
C ILE A 12 2.28 -3.10 3.60
N ALA A 13 2.87 -3.82 4.56
CA ALA A 13 3.69 -5.00 4.28
C ALA A 13 2.85 -6.12 3.63
N ASP A 14 1.64 -6.37 4.12
CA ASP A 14 0.75 -7.37 3.54
C ASP A 14 0.36 -7.01 2.09
N ILE A 15 0.14 -5.73 1.80
CA ILE A 15 -0.11 -5.24 0.44
C ILE A 15 1.16 -5.36 -0.42
N GLN A 16 2.35 -5.08 0.13
CA GLN A 16 3.61 -5.25 -0.61
C GLN A 16 3.79 -6.71 -1.05
N ASN A 17 3.54 -7.66 -0.16
CA ASN A 17 3.62 -9.09 -0.47
C ASN A 17 2.65 -9.47 -1.61
N HIS A 18 1.43 -8.94 -1.59
CA HIS A 18 0.49 -9.14 -2.70
C HIS A 18 1.04 -8.57 -4.03
N TYR A 19 1.67 -7.39 -4.02
CA TYR A 19 2.33 -6.85 -5.20
C TYR A 19 3.51 -7.72 -5.69
N GLU A 20 4.28 -8.31 -4.76
CA GLU A 20 5.34 -9.28 -5.10
C GLU A 20 4.78 -10.51 -5.79
N ASP A 21 3.68 -11.06 -5.26
CA ASP A 21 2.97 -12.19 -5.87
C ASP A 21 2.48 -11.84 -7.28
N VAL A 22 1.85 -10.68 -7.44
CA VAL A 22 1.40 -10.16 -8.75
C VAL A 22 2.56 -10.06 -9.73
N ILE A 23 3.67 -9.44 -9.33
CA ILE A 23 4.85 -9.27 -10.20
C ILE A 23 5.42 -10.63 -10.62
N CYS A 24 5.49 -11.59 -9.69
CA CYS A 24 5.94 -12.95 -9.96
C CYS A 24 5.07 -13.66 -11.01
N GLN A 25 3.75 -13.41 -11.02
CA GLN A 25 2.86 -14.04 -11.99
C GLN A 25 3.04 -13.54 -13.43
N PHE A 26 3.64 -12.38 -13.68
CA PHE A 26 3.94 -11.93 -15.04
C PHE A 26 4.94 -12.87 -15.74
N ASP A 27 5.87 -13.44 -14.96
CA ASP A 27 6.94 -14.30 -15.47
C ASP A 27 6.56 -15.79 -15.40
N ASN A 28 5.40 -16.12 -14.84
CA ASN A 28 4.88 -17.49 -14.75
C ASN A 28 4.07 -17.87 -16.00
N LEU A 29 4.76 -18.44 -17.00
CA LEU A 29 4.20 -18.82 -18.30
C LEU A 29 3.13 -19.94 -18.28
N ARG A 30 2.96 -20.66 -17.16
CA ARG A 30 2.00 -21.78 -17.10
C ARG A 30 0.58 -21.32 -16.83
N ILE A 31 0.39 -20.54 -15.76
CA ILE A 31 -0.94 -20.14 -15.27
C ILE A 31 -0.97 -18.69 -14.78
N GLY A 32 0.18 -18.01 -14.72
CA GLY A 32 0.27 -16.68 -14.14
C GLY A 32 -0.56 -15.64 -14.88
N HIS A 33 -0.56 -15.69 -16.22
CA HIS A 33 -1.32 -14.73 -17.04
C HIS A 33 -2.83 -14.88 -16.84
N SER A 34 -3.34 -16.11 -16.77
CA SER A 34 -4.75 -16.37 -16.47
C SER A 34 -5.11 -15.89 -15.07
N LEU A 35 -4.23 -16.10 -14.07
CA LEU A 35 -4.46 -15.62 -12.72
C LEU A 35 -4.50 -14.08 -12.65
N LEU A 36 -3.57 -13.39 -13.32
CA LEU A 36 -3.55 -11.94 -13.43
C LEU A 36 -4.85 -11.41 -14.07
N GLU A 37 -5.36 -12.08 -15.10
CA GLU A 37 -6.63 -11.73 -15.73
C GLU A 37 -7.80 -11.85 -14.74
N THR A 38 -7.84 -12.91 -13.92
CA THR A 38 -8.87 -13.03 -12.87
C THR A 38 -8.78 -11.92 -11.81
N TRP A 39 -7.58 -11.38 -11.59
CA TRP A 39 -7.33 -10.24 -10.72
C TRP A 39 -7.56 -8.88 -11.41
N GLY A 40 -7.98 -8.89 -12.68
CA GLY A 40 -8.24 -7.69 -13.47
C GLY A 40 -6.98 -6.93 -13.88
N ILE A 41 -5.84 -7.62 -13.96
CA ILE A 41 -4.54 -7.04 -14.29
C ILE A 41 -4.15 -7.39 -15.73
N LYS A 42 -3.80 -6.38 -16.53
CA LYS A 42 -3.32 -6.56 -17.90
C LYS A 42 -1.81 -6.75 -17.92
N LEU A 43 -1.32 -7.57 -18.86
CA LEU A 43 0.12 -7.82 -19.03
C LEU A 43 0.93 -6.54 -19.32
N SER A 44 0.31 -5.54 -19.95
CA SER A 44 0.93 -4.24 -20.22
C SER A 44 1.14 -3.37 -18.98
N GLU A 45 0.59 -3.75 -17.81
CA GLU A 45 0.68 -3.00 -16.56
C GLU A 45 1.90 -3.35 -15.70
N LYS A 46 2.77 -4.28 -16.13
CA LYS A 46 3.93 -4.73 -15.33
C LYS A 46 4.75 -3.57 -14.76
N GLU A 47 5.14 -2.63 -15.63
CA GLU A 47 5.95 -1.46 -15.25
C GLU A 47 5.22 -0.50 -14.30
N SER A 48 3.91 -0.32 -14.44
CA SER A 48 3.16 0.54 -13.52
C SER A 48 3.01 -0.09 -12.14
N ILE A 49 2.82 -1.41 -12.08
CA ILE A 49 2.74 -2.20 -10.85
C ILE A 49 4.08 -2.22 -10.10
N ILE A 50 5.21 -2.33 -10.82
CA ILE A 50 6.55 -2.20 -10.20
C ILE A 50 6.70 -0.82 -9.53
N LYS A 51 6.32 0.26 -10.22
CA LYS A 51 6.37 1.62 -9.64
C LYS A 51 5.45 1.78 -8.42
N GLU A 52 4.30 1.13 -8.43
CA GLU A 52 3.37 1.11 -7.30
C GLU A 52 3.94 0.33 -6.11
N GLN A 53 4.63 -0.80 -6.33
CA GLN A 53 5.33 -1.52 -5.27
C GLN A 53 6.40 -0.66 -4.59
N GLU A 54 7.11 0.17 -5.35
CA GLU A 54 8.11 1.11 -4.80
C GLU A 54 7.48 2.13 -3.83
N VAL A 55 6.19 2.45 -3.95
CA VAL A 55 5.48 3.27 -2.95
C VAL A 55 5.43 2.56 -1.59
N LEU A 56 5.12 1.27 -1.60
CA LEU A 56 4.99 0.46 -0.39
C LEU A 56 6.35 0.28 0.28
N ARG A 57 7.39 0.01 -0.52
CA ARG A 57 8.79 -0.02 -0.06
C ARG A 57 9.23 1.32 0.51
N TYR A 58 8.86 2.43 -0.12
CA TYR A 58 9.14 3.76 0.40
C TYR A 58 8.48 3.96 1.78
N LEU A 59 7.19 3.65 1.91
CA LEU A 59 6.48 3.80 3.19
C LEU A 59 7.07 2.94 4.31
N LEU A 60 7.44 1.69 4.01
CA LEU A 60 8.11 0.80 4.96
C LEU A 60 9.53 1.27 5.29
N GLY A 61 10.27 1.78 4.31
CA GLY A 61 11.59 2.36 4.51
C GLY A 61 11.56 3.62 5.39
N CYS A 62 10.53 4.46 5.24
CA CYS A 62 10.24 5.56 6.16
C CYS A 62 9.98 5.04 7.58
N LYS A 63 9.26 3.92 7.72
CA LYS A 63 8.97 3.30 9.03
C LYS A 63 10.20 2.65 9.67
N TRP A 64 11.14 2.13 8.90
CA TRP A 64 12.35 1.54 9.46
C TRP A 64 13.46 2.55 9.70
N GLY A 65 13.27 3.81 9.33
CA GLY A 65 14.30 4.83 9.44
C GLY A 65 15.43 4.66 8.42
N PHE A 66 15.24 3.88 7.37
CA PHE A 66 16.24 3.72 6.30
C PHE A 66 16.16 4.84 5.26
N ILE A 67 14.99 5.49 5.15
CA ILE A 67 14.79 6.60 4.23
C ILE A 67 14.99 7.91 4.97
N HIS A 68 16.15 8.51 4.71
CA HIS A 68 16.47 9.89 5.07
C HIS A 68 16.51 10.73 3.79
N ASP A 69 16.21 12.03 3.91
CA ASP A 69 15.90 13.01 2.85
C ASP A 69 16.84 13.08 1.62
N LYS A 70 17.93 12.31 1.56
CA LYS A 70 18.98 12.42 0.53
C LYS A 70 19.25 11.15 -0.30
N SER A 71 18.74 9.97 0.03
CA SER A 71 19.11 8.72 -0.66
C SER A 71 17.99 8.06 -1.47
N VAL A 72 16.72 8.35 -1.20
CA VAL A 72 15.59 7.68 -1.87
C VAL A 72 14.62 8.70 -2.45
N LYS A 73 14.29 8.54 -3.73
CA LYS A 73 13.35 9.41 -4.43
C LYS A 73 11.94 9.19 -3.88
N LYS A 74 11.35 10.26 -3.34
CA LYS A 74 9.94 10.27 -2.91
C LYS A 74 9.02 9.94 -4.11
N PRO A 75 8.09 8.98 -3.99
CA PRO A 75 7.18 8.63 -5.08
C PRO A 75 6.21 9.77 -5.36
N SER A 76 5.80 9.95 -6.62
CA SER A 76 4.85 11.00 -6.97
C SER A 76 3.44 10.67 -6.46
N ILE A 77 2.63 11.70 -6.19
CA ILE A 77 1.27 11.55 -5.66
C ILE A 77 0.41 10.67 -6.58
N GLU A 78 0.59 10.79 -7.90
CA GLU A 78 -0.16 10.02 -8.88
C GLU A 78 0.12 8.51 -8.77
N ILE A 79 1.38 8.14 -8.53
CA ILE A 79 1.77 6.72 -8.35
C ILE A 79 1.21 6.20 -7.03
N VAL A 80 1.26 7.02 -5.98
CA VAL A 80 0.71 6.66 -4.66
C VAL A 80 -0.79 6.43 -4.73
N GLN A 81 -1.53 7.34 -5.36
CA GLN A 81 -2.98 7.21 -5.54
C GLN A 81 -3.31 5.95 -6.32
N ARG A 82 -2.61 5.70 -7.44
CA ARG A 82 -2.83 4.52 -8.26
C ARG A 82 -2.56 3.22 -7.50
N CYS A 83 -1.49 3.17 -6.69
CA CYS A 83 -1.16 2.01 -5.86
C CYS A 83 -2.32 1.65 -4.91
N PHE A 84 -2.78 2.60 -4.09
CA PHE A 84 -3.83 2.31 -3.12
C PHE A 84 -5.22 2.13 -3.76
N GLN A 85 -5.50 2.81 -4.88
CA GLN A 85 -6.74 2.61 -5.65
C GLN A 85 -6.79 1.22 -6.27
N ARG A 86 -5.69 0.75 -6.89
CA ARG A 86 -5.61 -0.60 -7.46
C ARG A 86 -5.85 -1.66 -6.40
N GLN A 87 -5.20 -1.52 -5.24
CA GLN A 87 -5.42 -2.46 -4.14
C GLN A 87 -6.87 -2.43 -3.64
N LEU A 88 -7.51 -1.25 -3.53
CA LEU A 88 -8.93 -1.18 -3.18
C LEU A 88 -9.81 -1.91 -4.19
N THR A 89 -9.59 -1.67 -5.49
CA THR A 89 -10.33 -2.35 -6.55
C THR A 89 -10.17 -3.87 -6.46
N PHE A 90 -8.96 -4.35 -6.19
CA PHE A 90 -8.69 -5.78 -5.98
C PHE A 90 -9.49 -6.33 -4.78
N LEU A 91 -9.45 -5.65 -3.62
CA LEU A 91 -10.18 -6.06 -2.42
C LEU A 91 -11.71 -6.06 -2.63
N GLU A 92 -12.23 -5.09 -3.39
CA GLU A 92 -13.66 -4.99 -3.71
C GLU A 92 -14.10 -6.08 -4.70
N MET A 93 -13.30 -6.33 -5.72
CA MET A 93 -13.64 -7.27 -6.79
C MET A 93 -13.46 -8.73 -6.35
N ILE A 94 -12.32 -9.05 -5.76
CA ILE A 94 -11.90 -10.42 -5.42
C ILE A 94 -12.41 -10.84 -4.05
N HIS A 95 -12.24 -9.99 -3.05
CA HIS A 95 -12.63 -10.31 -1.67
C HIS A 95 -14.03 -9.82 -1.31
N LYS A 96 -14.73 -9.13 -2.21
CA LYS A 96 -16.05 -8.54 -1.94
C LYS A 96 -16.05 -7.62 -0.71
N CYS A 97 -14.91 -7.03 -0.37
CA CYS A 97 -14.74 -6.13 0.77
C CYS A 97 -14.85 -4.68 0.31
N ASN A 98 -15.88 -3.96 0.77
CA ASN A 98 -16.17 -2.57 0.40
C ASN A 98 -16.53 -1.72 1.63
N ALA A 99 -16.77 -0.43 1.43
CA ALA A 99 -17.03 0.52 2.51
C ALA A 99 -18.23 0.15 3.41
N TYR A 100 -19.23 -0.56 2.87
CA TYR A 100 -20.44 -0.92 3.60
C TYR A 100 -20.25 -2.17 4.46
N ASN A 101 -19.41 -3.12 4.03
CA ASN A 101 -19.24 -4.41 4.71
C ASN A 101 -17.85 -4.63 5.33
N VAL A 102 -16.90 -3.70 5.19
CA VAL A 102 -15.53 -3.84 5.72
C VAL A 102 -15.47 -4.16 7.22
N ASN A 103 -16.44 -3.71 8.01
CA ASN A 103 -16.47 -4.00 9.45
C ASN A 103 -17.00 -5.41 9.78
N GLN A 104 -17.74 -6.01 8.84
CA GLN A 104 -18.39 -7.32 8.97
C GLN A 104 -17.64 -8.43 8.21
N HIS A 105 -16.69 -8.08 7.35
CA HIS A 105 -15.93 -9.05 6.54
C HIS A 105 -15.17 -10.07 7.41
N ASP A 106 -15.23 -11.35 7.08
CA ASP A 106 -14.71 -12.43 7.95
C ASP A 106 -13.20 -12.36 8.18
N SER A 107 -12.44 -11.99 7.15
CA SER A 107 -10.98 -11.88 7.25
C SER A 107 -10.54 -10.53 7.82
N LYS A 108 -9.98 -10.54 9.05
CA LYS A 108 -9.36 -9.37 9.69
C LYS A 108 -8.19 -8.79 8.89
N LEU A 109 -7.45 -9.62 8.16
CA LEU A 109 -6.38 -9.19 7.27
C LEU A 109 -6.94 -8.27 6.18
N ILE A 110 -7.97 -8.73 5.47
CA ILE A 110 -8.66 -7.96 4.42
C ILE A 110 -9.26 -6.67 4.97
N GLN A 111 -9.90 -6.72 6.16
CA GLN A 111 -10.41 -5.50 6.81
C GLN A 111 -9.31 -4.46 7.03
N LYS A 112 -8.13 -4.89 7.50
CA LYS A 112 -7.00 -4.02 7.80
C LYS A 112 -6.42 -3.41 6.53
N GLN A 113 -6.24 -4.21 5.47
CA GLN A 113 -5.77 -3.71 4.17
C GLN A 113 -6.72 -2.67 3.59
N TYR A 114 -8.03 -2.93 3.58
CA TYR A 114 -9.03 -1.98 3.07
C TYR A 114 -8.98 -0.64 3.82
N LYS A 115 -8.94 -0.71 5.16
CA LYS A 115 -8.85 0.47 6.03
C LYS A 115 -7.53 1.22 5.84
N ALA A 116 -6.42 0.51 5.62
CA ALA A 116 -5.13 1.10 5.31
C ALA A 116 -5.18 1.87 3.98
N CYS A 117 -5.69 1.27 2.90
CA CYS A 117 -5.79 1.95 1.60
C CYS A 117 -6.63 3.23 1.70
N ARG A 118 -7.80 3.18 2.37
CA ARG A 118 -8.63 4.37 2.63
C ARG A 118 -7.88 5.44 3.45
N HIS A 119 -7.15 5.01 4.48
CA HIS A 119 -6.36 5.91 5.32
C HIS A 119 -5.28 6.62 4.51
N TYR A 120 -4.47 5.89 3.75
CA TYR A 120 -3.38 6.47 2.99
C TYR A 120 -3.89 7.33 1.83
N LEU A 121 -4.95 6.93 1.12
CA LEU A 121 -5.56 7.79 0.09
C LEU A 121 -6.00 9.15 0.65
N PHE A 122 -6.60 9.16 1.84
CA PHE A 122 -6.95 10.40 2.52
C PHE A 122 -5.69 11.18 2.98
N LYS A 123 -4.66 10.51 3.50
CA LYS A 123 -3.44 11.20 3.94
C LYS A 123 -2.67 11.83 2.79
N PHE A 124 -2.54 11.12 1.68
CA PHE A 124 -1.88 11.63 0.49
C PHE A 124 -2.72 12.66 -0.29
N SER A 125 -4.02 12.82 0.01
CA SER A 125 -4.81 13.96 -0.48
C SER A 125 -4.54 15.26 0.29
N LEU A 126 -3.77 15.21 1.38
CA LEU A 126 -3.37 16.39 2.16
C LEU A 126 -1.94 16.80 1.76
N PRO A 127 -1.74 17.92 1.02
CA PRO A 127 -0.41 18.32 0.54
C PRO A 127 0.63 18.43 1.66
N ALA A 128 0.22 19.02 2.79
CA ALA A 128 1.08 19.21 3.96
C ALA A 128 1.60 17.88 4.56
N TRP A 129 0.91 16.76 4.37
CA TRP A 129 1.37 15.46 4.85
C TRP A 129 2.39 14.85 3.89
N TYR A 130 2.12 14.90 2.59
CA TYR A 130 3.03 14.40 1.54
C TYR A 130 4.36 15.18 1.49
N GLU A 131 4.31 16.49 1.65
CA GLU A 131 5.49 17.35 1.66
C GLU A 131 6.43 17.00 2.82
N LYS A 132 5.88 16.64 3.98
CA LYS A 132 6.62 16.32 5.20
C LYS A 132 7.15 14.88 5.28
N LEU A 133 6.89 14.02 4.29
CA LEU A 133 7.53 12.71 4.23
C LEU A 133 9.02 12.84 3.86
N PRO A 134 9.93 12.10 4.52
CA PRO A 134 9.69 11.01 5.48
C PRO A 134 9.51 11.46 6.94
N ASN A 135 9.84 12.71 7.26
CA ASN A 135 9.93 13.26 8.62
C ASN A 135 8.63 13.11 9.44
N GLU A 136 7.47 13.18 8.82
CA GLU A 136 6.18 12.94 9.48
C GLU A 136 6.08 11.53 10.07
N ILE A 137 6.58 10.50 9.36
CA ILE A 137 6.60 9.12 9.85
C ILE A 137 7.68 8.97 10.94
N LEU A 138 8.86 9.54 10.74
CA LEU A 138 9.98 9.45 11.69
C LEU A 138 9.67 10.15 13.03
N THR A 139 9.08 11.35 12.98
CA THR A 139 8.67 12.11 14.18
C THR A 139 7.63 11.36 14.99
N LEU A 140 6.69 10.69 14.32
CA LEU A 140 5.74 9.80 14.98
C LEU A 140 6.45 8.63 15.67
N GLN A 141 7.56 8.11 15.14
CA GLN A 141 8.30 7.04 15.82
C GLN A 141 9.05 7.52 17.06
N GLU A 142 9.74 8.65 16.97
CA GLU A 142 10.53 9.19 18.08
C GLU A 142 9.64 9.60 19.26
N LYS A 143 8.49 10.22 18.97
CA LYS A 143 7.52 10.62 19.99
C LYS A 143 7.00 9.44 20.83
N TYR A 144 7.09 8.21 20.33
CA TYR A 144 6.55 7.02 20.98
C TYR A 144 7.58 5.90 21.17
N LYS A 145 8.88 6.22 21.13
CA LYS A 145 9.96 5.25 21.43
C LYS A 145 9.98 4.81 22.91
N ASN A 146 9.23 5.51 23.77
CA ASN A 146 9.22 5.37 25.23
C ASN A 146 7.83 4.99 25.82
N ILE A 147 6.90 4.48 25.00
CA ILE A 147 5.66 3.82 25.46
C ILE A 147 5.78 2.33 25.12
#